data_AF-A0A2P8CE26-F1
#
_entry.id   AF-A0A2P8CE26-F1
#
_cell.length_a   1.000
_cell.length_b   1.000
_cell.length_c   1.000
_cell.angle_alpha   90.00
_cell.angle_beta   90.00
_cell.angle_gamma   90.00
#
_symmetry.space_group_name_H-M   'P 1'
#
loop_
_entity.id
_entity.type
_entity.pdbx_description
1 polymer ?
#
loop_
_entity_poly.entity_id
_entity_poly.type
_entity_poly.pdbx_seq_one_letter_code
_entity_poly.pdbx_strand_id
1 'polypeptide(L)'
;MDKQLQAMISLLEDPEKTVYEAVLQELMEIDPLLIPELEIAWENANTLQQQDRLEKVIAHLRFRKVADRLRKWNESELPSFLDGWIIVSQIQYPDLNSKDVETQVQQIVTDAWLEMNESLTSLEKTTILNHVLFELYHFDLNVANFGSPQNCFINDLLTSRKGNPSTLTLFYCLVARKLQLPIYHLNLKRVLFLGYYDPEMSKEAFGTTSSPILFYINPANKGAIIGHKEMDYYLSRQQLEMGSDIMMDDRFCLKGLIESLQDSYRATGDEEKIKQLDVLKEIITA
;
A
#
# COMPACT_ATOMS: atom_id res chain seq x y z
N MET A 1 4.56 -14.27 31.90
CA MET A 1 3.54 -15.14 31.29
C MET A 1 2.51 -15.50 32.33
N ASP A 2 1.26 -15.19 32.04
CA ASP A 2 0.10 -15.58 32.85
C ASP A 2 0.02 -17.11 32.98
N LYS A 3 -0.43 -17.60 34.14
CA LYS A 3 -0.63 -19.04 34.38
C LYS A 3 -1.70 -19.63 33.46
N GLN A 4 -2.71 -18.84 33.09
CA GLN A 4 -3.75 -19.28 32.14
C GLN A 4 -3.16 -19.52 30.75
N LEU A 5 -2.37 -18.57 30.23
CA LEU A 5 -1.71 -18.70 28.94
C LEU A 5 -0.73 -19.90 28.92
N GLN A 6 0.04 -20.10 29.98
CA GLN A 6 0.91 -21.28 30.14
C GLN A 6 0.15 -22.61 30.05
N ALA A 7 -1.02 -22.69 30.70
CA ALA A 7 -1.86 -23.87 30.66
C ALA A 7 -2.39 -24.13 29.24
N MET A 8 -2.88 -23.10 28.56
CA MET A 8 -3.36 -23.19 27.17
C MET A 8 -2.26 -23.63 26.21
N ILE A 9 -1.06 -23.07 26.31
CA ILE A 9 0.09 -23.48 25.48
C ILE A 9 0.46 -24.95 25.71
N SER A 10 0.37 -25.44 26.94
CA SER A 10 0.65 -26.85 27.26
C SER A 10 -0.44 -27.77 26.67
N LEU A 11 -1.70 -27.35 26.71
CA LEU A 11 -2.83 -28.09 26.15
C LEU A 11 -2.89 -28.04 24.61
N LEU A 12 -2.08 -27.21 23.95
CA LEU A 12 -1.90 -27.30 22.50
C LEU A 12 -1.27 -28.61 22.07
N GLU A 13 -0.72 -29.44 22.95
CA GLU A 13 -0.21 -30.78 22.62
C GLU A 13 -1.18 -31.91 22.99
N ASP A 14 -2.38 -31.58 23.47
CA ASP A 14 -3.32 -32.60 23.92
C ASP A 14 -3.69 -33.55 22.76
N PRO A 15 -3.61 -34.89 22.97
CA PRO A 15 -3.98 -35.87 21.97
C PRO A 15 -5.49 -35.91 21.72
N GLU A 16 -6.30 -35.46 22.67
CA GLU A 16 -7.75 -35.37 22.53
C GLU A 16 -8.11 -34.17 21.66
N LYS A 17 -8.64 -34.47 20.45
CA LYS A 17 -8.95 -33.46 19.43
C LYS A 17 -9.87 -32.34 19.94
N THR A 18 -10.86 -32.68 20.75
CA THR A 18 -11.83 -31.75 21.37
C THR A 18 -11.15 -30.75 22.30
N VAL A 19 -10.20 -31.21 23.13
CA VAL A 19 -9.43 -30.35 24.04
C VAL A 19 -8.56 -29.41 23.23
N TYR A 20 -7.80 -29.94 22.27
CA TYR A 20 -6.97 -29.16 21.37
C TYR A 20 -7.78 -28.09 20.62
N GLU A 21 -8.92 -28.45 20.03
CA GLU A 21 -9.76 -27.51 19.27
C GLU A 21 -10.34 -26.39 20.14
N ALA A 22 -10.78 -26.72 21.36
CA ALA A 22 -11.29 -25.74 22.31
C ALA A 22 -10.19 -24.73 22.72
N VAL A 23 -9.00 -25.22 23.05
CA VAL A 23 -7.86 -24.38 23.44
C VAL A 23 -7.36 -23.55 22.27
N LEU A 24 -7.33 -24.12 21.06
CA LEU A 24 -6.96 -23.38 19.85
C LEU A 24 -7.92 -22.21 19.62
N GLN A 25 -9.24 -22.43 19.70
CA GLN A 25 -10.24 -21.36 19.57
C GLN A 25 -10.04 -20.26 20.61
N GLU A 26 -9.80 -20.63 21.87
CA GLU A 26 -9.56 -19.64 22.93
C GLU A 26 -8.27 -18.83 22.67
N LEU A 27 -7.19 -19.50 22.22
CA LEU A 27 -5.92 -18.85 21.85
C LEU A 27 -6.04 -17.92 20.64
N MET A 28 -6.92 -18.21 19.68
CA MET A 28 -7.15 -17.33 18.52
C MET A 28 -7.81 -16.00 18.92
N GLU A 29 -8.54 -15.98 20.04
CA GLU A 29 -9.30 -14.82 20.49
C GLU A 29 -8.59 -13.95 21.55
N ILE A 30 -7.41 -14.36 22.02
CA ILE A 30 -6.65 -13.58 23.01
C ILE A 30 -6.19 -12.23 22.45
N ASP A 31 -5.78 -11.34 23.36
CA ASP A 31 -5.23 -10.05 22.99
C ASP A 31 -3.91 -10.23 22.20
N PRO A 32 -3.77 -9.63 20.99
CA PRO A 32 -2.52 -9.62 20.23
C PRO A 32 -1.30 -9.04 20.98
N LEU A 33 -1.48 -8.36 22.11
CA LEU A 33 -0.39 -7.96 23.01
C LEU A 33 0.39 -9.15 23.58
N LEU A 34 -0.19 -10.36 23.58
CA LEU A 34 0.45 -11.59 24.06
C LEU A 34 1.30 -12.31 23.00
N ILE A 35 1.37 -11.79 21.77
CA ILE A 35 2.20 -12.37 20.69
C ILE A 35 3.66 -12.61 21.13
N PRO A 36 4.37 -11.67 21.80
CA PRO A 36 5.74 -11.91 22.25
C PRO A 36 5.87 -13.10 23.21
N GLU A 37 4.85 -13.36 24.04
CA GLU A 37 4.86 -14.49 24.97
C GLU A 37 4.66 -15.82 24.21
N LEU A 38 3.82 -15.82 23.17
CA LEU A 38 3.65 -16.95 22.27
C LEU A 38 4.89 -17.22 21.43
N GLU A 39 5.61 -16.19 20.98
CA GLU A 39 6.88 -16.31 20.26
C GLU A 39 7.96 -16.97 21.14
N ILE A 40 8.08 -16.53 22.40
CA ILE A 40 8.97 -17.19 23.38
C ILE A 40 8.57 -18.66 23.56
N ALA A 41 7.26 -18.95 23.65
CA ALA A 41 6.79 -20.33 23.76
C ALA A 41 7.09 -21.16 22.50
N TRP A 42 6.99 -20.56 21.32
CA TRP A 42 7.31 -21.20 20.05
C TRP A 42 8.81 -21.52 19.92
N GLU A 43 9.69 -20.59 20.34
CA GLU A 43 11.14 -20.81 20.38
C GLU A 43 11.54 -21.95 21.34
N ASN A 44 10.81 -22.11 22.44
CA ASN A 44 11.08 -23.11 23.47
C ASN A 44 10.23 -24.39 23.33
N ALA A 45 9.46 -24.52 22.26
CA ALA A 45 8.59 -25.67 22.05
C ALA A 45 9.41 -26.97 21.89
N ASN A 46 8.94 -28.05 22.53
CA ASN A 46 9.68 -29.31 22.57
C ASN A 46 9.39 -30.21 21.36
N THR A 47 8.34 -29.92 20.60
CA THR A 47 7.90 -30.72 19.46
C THR A 47 7.58 -29.84 18.25
N LEU A 48 7.77 -30.40 17.04
CA LEU A 48 7.37 -29.74 15.80
C LEU A 48 5.85 -29.49 15.75
N GLN A 49 5.05 -30.38 16.34
CA GLN A 49 3.60 -30.23 16.38
C GLN A 49 3.19 -29.01 17.20
N GLN A 50 3.83 -28.78 18.35
CA GLN A 50 3.57 -27.59 19.17
C GLN A 50 4.02 -26.31 18.44
N GLN A 51 5.18 -26.34 17.78
CA GLN A 51 5.65 -25.23 16.94
C GLN A 51 4.64 -24.89 15.84
N ASP A 52 4.21 -25.85 15.03
CA ASP A 52 3.24 -25.66 13.95
C ASP A 52 1.90 -25.09 14.45
N ARG A 53 1.47 -25.52 15.65
CA ARG A 53 0.22 -25.05 16.27
C ARG A 53 0.35 -23.62 16.79
N LEU A 54 1.46 -23.29 17.45
CA LEU A 54 1.76 -21.93 17.91
C LEU A 54 1.94 -20.96 16.74
N GLU A 55 2.61 -21.39 15.67
CA GLU A 55 2.80 -20.57 14.46
C GLU A 55 1.45 -20.13 13.87
N LYS A 56 0.47 -21.05 13.79
CA LYS A 56 -0.88 -20.72 13.32
C LYS A 56 -1.60 -19.71 14.21
N VAL A 57 -1.49 -19.86 15.53
CA VAL A 57 -2.06 -18.90 16.49
C VAL A 57 -1.41 -17.53 16.32
N ILE A 58 -0.08 -17.47 16.28
CA ILE A 58 0.68 -16.23 16.12
C ILE A 58 0.31 -15.55 14.78
N ALA A 59 0.28 -16.30 13.68
CA ALA A 59 -0.10 -15.78 12.36
C ALA A 59 -1.52 -15.19 12.35
N HIS A 60 -2.48 -15.88 12.97
CA HIS A 60 -3.85 -15.39 13.10
C HIS A 60 -3.93 -14.09 13.92
N LEU A 61 -3.30 -14.04 15.09
CA LEU A 61 -3.30 -12.85 15.95
C LEU A 61 -2.61 -11.66 15.29
N ARG A 62 -1.53 -11.90 14.54
CA ARG A 62 -0.86 -10.87 13.73
C ARG A 62 -1.80 -10.30 12.66
N PHE A 63 -2.52 -11.16 11.95
CA PHE A 63 -3.50 -10.70 10.96
C PHE A 63 -4.65 -9.92 11.61
N ARG A 64 -5.20 -10.41 12.73
CA ARG A 64 -6.24 -9.72 13.50
C ARG A 64 -5.80 -8.31 13.91
N LYS A 65 -4.56 -8.18 14.41
CA LYS A 65 -3.96 -6.88 14.76
C LYS A 65 -3.91 -5.93 13.55
N VAL A 66 -3.57 -6.42 12.36
CA VAL A 66 -3.60 -5.64 11.11
C VAL A 66 -5.02 -5.22 10.76
N ALA A 67 -5.97 -6.15 10.76
CA ALA A 67 -7.38 -5.89 10.44
C ALA A 67 -8.00 -4.85 11.39
N ASP A 68 -7.75 -4.95 12.69
CA ASP A 68 -8.24 -4.00 13.69
C ASP A 68 -7.64 -2.60 13.52
N ARG A 69 -6.35 -2.52 13.17
CA ARG A 69 -5.71 -1.24 12.83
C ARG A 69 -6.29 -0.64 11.56
N LEU A 70 -6.54 -1.46 10.53
CA LEU A 70 -7.13 -0.99 9.29
C LEU A 70 -8.58 -0.50 9.50
N ARG A 71 -9.36 -1.16 10.36
CA ARG A 71 -10.70 -0.71 10.72
C ARG A 71 -10.69 0.67 11.38
N LYS A 72 -9.82 0.87 12.37
CA LYS A 72 -9.62 2.19 13.01
C LYS A 72 -9.15 3.25 12.02
N TRP A 73 -8.28 2.87 11.09
CA TRP A 73 -7.86 3.74 10.00
C TRP A 73 -9.04 4.12 9.09
N ASN A 74 -9.89 3.17 8.71
CA ASN A 74 -11.04 3.42 7.85
C ASN A 74 -12.13 4.26 8.54
N GLU A 75 -12.28 4.15 9.86
CA GLU A 75 -13.21 4.95 10.68
C GLU A 75 -12.72 6.39 10.92
N SER A 76 -11.46 6.70 10.60
CA SER A 76 -10.90 8.05 10.74
C SER A 76 -11.56 9.04 9.78
N GLU A 77 -11.81 10.27 10.21
CA GLU A 77 -12.35 11.34 9.34
C GLU A 77 -11.39 11.68 8.19
N LEU A 78 -10.09 11.73 8.47
CA LEU A 78 -9.03 12.09 7.53
C LEU A 78 -7.90 11.06 7.61
N PRO A 79 -8.10 9.84 7.07
CA PRO A 79 -7.08 8.80 7.10
C PRO A 79 -5.87 9.20 6.26
N SER A 80 -4.66 8.89 6.73
CA SER A 80 -3.41 9.08 5.98
C SER A 80 -3.16 7.88 5.06
N PHE A 81 -3.02 8.09 3.76
CA PHE A 81 -2.69 7.02 2.80
C PHE A 81 -1.40 6.27 3.18
N LEU A 82 -0.37 6.98 3.68
CA LEU A 82 0.88 6.34 4.11
C LEU A 82 0.65 5.38 5.27
N ASP A 83 -0.19 5.76 6.23
CA ASP A 83 -0.49 4.94 7.40
C ASP A 83 -1.23 3.67 6.98
N GLY A 84 -2.19 3.81 6.06
CA GLY A 84 -2.91 2.68 5.48
C GLY A 84 -1.96 1.72 4.75
N TRP A 85 -1.03 2.25 3.97
CA TRP A 85 -0.03 1.44 3.27
C TRP A 85 0.92 0.72 4.24
N ILE A 86 1.34 1.38 5.33
CA ILE A 86 2.14 0.74 6.38
C ILE A 86 1.35 -0.40 7.05
N ILE A 87 0.07 -0.18 7.39
CA ILE A 87 -0.80 -1.21 7.97
C ILE A 87 -0.91 -2.43 7.05
N VAL A 88 -1.15 -2.23 5.75
CA VAL A 88 -1.22 -3.32 4.77
C VAL A 88 0.14 -4.04 4.62
N SER A 89 1.25 -3.31 4.70
CA SER A 89 2.59 -3.91 4.62
C SER A 89 2.92 -4.80 5.83
N GLN A 90 2.28 -4.58 6.97
CA GLN A 90 2.46 -5.39 8.18
C GLN A 90 1.84 -6.79 8.09
N ILE A 91 1.06 -7.09 7.05
CA ILE A 91 0.64 -8.47 6.73
C ILE A 91 1.85 -9.35 6.39
N GLN A 92 2.87 -8.76 5.76
CA GLN A 92 4.11 -9.45 5.39
C GLN A 92 5.25 -9.14 6.35
N TYR A 93 5.28 -7.93 6.90
CA TYR A 93 6.34 -7.45 7.79
C TYR A 93 5.76 -7.00 9.15
N PRO A 94 5.42 -7.93 10.05
CA PRO A 94 4.76 -7.61 11.33
C PRO A 94 5.50 -6.57 12.18
N ASP A 95 6.83 -6.57 12.10
CA ASP A 95 7.72 -5.70 12.85
C ASP A 95 8.07 -4.39 12.13
N LEU A 96 7.40 -4.10 11.00
CA LEU A 96 7.64 -2.88 10.25
C LEU A 96 7.42 -1.63 11.13
N ASN A 97 8.48 -0.86 11.30
CA ASN A 97 8.46 0.38 12.07
C ASN A 97 7.93 1.54 11.23
N SER A 98 6.76 2.07 11.62
CA SER A 98 6.13 3.22 10.96
C SER A 98 7.05 4.44 10.88
N LYS A 99 7.81 4.74 11.95
CA LYS A 99 8.67 5.93 12.00
C LYS A 99 9.80 5.88 10.99
N ASP A 100 10.36 4.70 10.74
CA ASP A 100 11.45 4.52 9.79
C ASP A 100 10.95 4.72 8.36
N VAL A 101 9.74 4.26 8.05
CA VAL A 101 9.08 4.51 6.77
C VAL A 101 8.77 5.99 6.60
N GLU A 102 8.15 6.62 7.61
CA GLU A 102 7.81 8.05 7.60
C GLU A 102 9.05 8.93 7.41
N THR A 103 10.15 8.61 8.09
CA THR A 103 11.42 9.34 7.98
C THR A 103 11.99 9.26 6.57
N GLN A 104 12.00 8.07 5.97
CA GLN A 104 12.49 7.89 4.59
C GLN A 104 11.63 8.64 3.57
N VAL A 105 10.30 8.59 3.71
CA VAL A 105 9.39 9.36 2.84
C VAL A 105 9.61 10.86 3.03
N GLN A 106 9.75 11.32 4.27
CA GLN A 106 9.96 12.73 4.57
C GLN A 106 11.29 13.24 4.01
N GLN A 107 12.33 12.41 3.99
CA GLN A 107 13.61 12.77 3.39
C GLN A 107 13.45 13.05 1.88
N ILE A 108 12.78 12.16 1.14
CA ILE A 108 12.49 12.33 -0.30
C ILE A 108 11.69 13.62 -0.55
N VAL A 109 10.66 13.87 0.26
CA VAL A 109 9.84 15.08 0.18
C VAL A 109 10.70 16.33 0.44
N THR A 110 11.59 16.28 1.42
CA THR A 110 12.45 17.42 1.77
C THR A 110 13.43 17.73 0.65
N ASP A 111 14.06 16.72 0.07
CA ASP A 111 14.98 16.89 -1.05
C ASP A 111 14.28 17.50 -2.27
N ALA A 112 13.08 17.01 -2.59
CA ALA A 112 12.25 17.59 -3.66
C ALA A 112 11.84 19.04 -3.35
N TRP A 113 11.46 19.33 -2.12
CA TRP A 113 11.04 20.67 -1.70
C TRP A 113 12.19 21.69 -1.79
N LEU A 114 13.41 21.29 -1.43
CA LEU A 114 14.60 22.17 -1.48
C LEU A 114 14.98 22.59 -2.91
N GLU A 115 14.65 21.78 -3.91
CA GLU A 115 14.84 22.12 -5.32
C GLU A 115 13.72 23.00 -5.90
N MET A 116 12.56 23.06 -5.23
CA MET A 116 11.42 23.84 -5.68
C MET A 116 11.44 25.27 -5.15
N ASN A 117 10.96 26.21 -5.97
CA ASN A 117 10.64 27.57 -5.53
C ASN A 117 9.26 27.99 -6.05
N GLU A 118 8.66 29.02 -5.44
CA GLU A 118 7.30 29.45 -5.77
C GLU A 118 7.14 30.00 -7.21
N SER A 119 8.21 30.55 -7.78
CA SER A 119 8.20 31.14 -9.14
C SER A 119 8.22 30.12 -10.27
N LEU A 120 8.45 28.84 -9.95
CA LEU A 120 8.42 27.76 -10.93
C LEU A 120 7.00 27.49 -11.40
N THR A 121 6.89 27.19 -12.70
CA THR A 121 5.67 26.72 -13.34
C THR A 121 5.27 25.33 -12.86
N SER A 122 4.01 24.95 -13.07
CA SER A 122 3.49 23.60 -12.81
C SER A 122 4.32 22.50 -13.49
N LEU A 123 4.81 22.77 -14.71
CA LEU A 123 5.62 21.83 -15.49
C LEU A 123 7.04 21.67 -14.90
N GLU A 124 7.67 22.76 -14.48
CA GLU A 124 8.98 22.75 -13.85
C GLU A 124 8.94 22.05 -12.49
N LYS A 125 7.94 22.35 -11.65
CA LYS A 125 7.73 21.65 -10.36
C LYS A 125 7.54 20.14 -10.56
N THR A 126 6.76 19.75 -11.56
CA THR A 126 6.59 18.33 -11.93
C THR A 126 7.90 17.71 -12.42
N THR A 127 8.67 18.44 -13.22
CA THR A 127 9.97 17.97 -13.73
C THR A 127 10.99 17.76 -12.62
N ILE A 128 11.02 18.64 -11.61
CA ILE A 128 11.85 18.46 -10.42
C ILE A 128 11.43 17.22 -9.64
N LEU A 129 10.12 17.03 -9.42
CA LEU A 129 9.64 15.84 -8.74
C LEU A 129 10.02 14.54 -9.50
N ASN A 130 9.90 14.56 -10.83
CA ASN A 130 10.36 13.45 -11.67
C ASN A 130 11.87 13.20 -11.51
N HIS A 131 12.68 14.26 -11.54
CA HIS A 131 14.13 14.15 -11.37
C HIS A 131 14.48 13.53 -10.02
N VAL A 132 13.88 14.03 -8.94
CA VAL A 132 14.13 13.53 -7.58
C VAL A 132 13.74 12.06 -7.47
N LEU A 133 12.55 11.68 -7.92
CA LEU A 133 12.09 10.29 -7.78
C LEU A 133 12.89 9.32 -8.66
N PHE A 134 13.07 9.64 -9.94
CA PHE A 134 13.55 8.66 -10.93
C PHE A 134 15.04 8.75 -11.22
N GLU A 135 15.66 9.92 -11.06
CA GLU A 135 17.07 10.14 -11.38
C GLU A 135 17.94 10.29 -10.11
N LEU A 136 17.46 10.94 -9.05
CA LEU A 136 18.19 11.03 -7.77
C LEU A 136 17.98 9.78 -6.89
N TYR A 137 16.72 9.37 -6.68
CA TYR A 137 16.38 8.21 -5.85
C TYR A 137 16.28 6.88 -6.61
N HIS A 138 16.39 6.93 -7.94
CA HIS A 138 16.41 5.75 -8.83
C HIS A 138 15.21 4.82 -8.69
N PHE A 139 14.03 5.37 -8.37
CA PHE A 139 12.79 4.58 -8.41
C PHE A 139 12.52 4.08 -9.82
N ASP A 140 12.06 2.84 -9.96
CA ASP A 140 11.87 2.22 -11.28
C ASP A 140 10.98 0.98 -11.20
N LEU A 141 10.57 0.47 -12.36
CA LEU A 141 9.83 -0.77 -12.46
C LEU A 141 10.70 -1.98 -12.11
N ASN A 142 10.13 -2.93 -11.36
CA ASN A 142 10.73 -4.23 -11.13
C ASN A 142 10.51 -5.16 -12.35
N VAL A 143 11.14 -4.87 -13.48
CA VAL A 143 10.99 -5.66 -14.70
C VAL A 143 11.48 -7.11 -14.55
N ALA A 144 12.42 -7.36 -13.63
CA ALA A 144 12.95 -8.70 -13.36
C ALA A 144 11.93 -9.58 -12.63
N ASN A 145 11.07 -8.99 -11.81
CA ASN A 145 10.08 -9.72 -11.02
C ASN A 145 8.75 -8.96 -11.00
N PHE A 146 8.14 -8.78 -12.18
CA PHE A 146 7.00 -7.87 -12.37
C PHE A 146 5.76 -8.25 -11.54
N GLY A 147 5.49 -9.55 -11.39
CA GLY A 147 4.31 -10.07 -10.69
C GLY A 147 4.52 -10.32 -9.19
N SER A 148 5.66 -9.93 -8.63
CA SER A 148 5.97 -10.21 -7.23
C SER A 148 5.13 -9.36 -6.27
N PRO A 149 4.52 -9.96 -5.22
CA PRO A 149 3.80 -9.21 -4.19
C PRO A 149 4.66 -8.19 -3.44
N GLN A 150 5.98 -8.43 -3.34
CA GLN A 150 6.93 -7.49 -2.72
C GLN A 150 6.91 -6.11 -3.38
N ASN A 151 6.57 -6.04 -4.67
CA ASN A 151 6.44 -4.77 -5.40
C ASN A 151 5.35 -3.85 -4.85
N CYS A 152 4.46 -4.33 -3.98
CA CYS A 152 3.37 -3.58 -3.41
C CYS A 152 3.63 -3.07 -1.98
N PHE A 153 4.71 -3.51 -1.31
CA PHE A 153 4.96 -3.11 0.08
C PHE A 153 5.83 -1.84 0.15
N ILE A 154 5.47 -0.91 1.03
CA ILE A 154 6.14 0.40 1.08
C ILE A 154 7.61 0.27 1.50
N ASN A 155 7.91 -0.63 2.44
CA ASN A 155 9.28 -0.87 2.90
C ASN A 155 10.15 -1.49 1.81
N ASP A 156 9.59 -2.39 1.00
CA ASP A 156 10.30 -3.00 -0.13
C ASP A 156 10.54 -1.97 -1.23
N LEU A 157 9.55 -1.12 -1.52
CA LEU A 157 9.70 -0.01 -2.46
C LEU A 157 10.82 0.94 -2.02
N LEU A 158 10.80 1.38 -0.75
CA LEU A 158 11.80 2.33 -0.22
C LEU A 158 13.21 1.73 -0.19
N THR A 159 13.33 0.44 0.13
CA THR A 159 14.64 -0.24 0.22
C THR A 159 15.20 -0.58 -1.16
N SER A 160 14.39 -1.21 -2.01
CA SER A 160 14.84 -1.69 -3.32
C SER A 160 14.83 -0.61 -4.40
N ARG A 161 14.05 0.46 -4.19
CA ARG A 161 13.69 1.46 -5.22
C ARG A 161 12.96 0.85 -6.42
N LYS A 162 12.45 -0.39 -6.29
CA LYS A 162 11.73 -1.09 -7.34
C LYS A 162 10.28 -1.34 -6.92
N GLY A 163 9.36 -1.12 -7.84
CA GLY A 163 7.93 -1.37 -7.63
C GLY A 163 7.23 -1.80 -8.91
N ASN A 164 5.93 -2.03 -8.81
CA ASN A 164 5.09 -2.22 -9.99
C ASN A 164 4.50 -0.85 -10.43
N PRO A 165 3.86 -0.77 -11.61
CA PRO A 165 3.27 0.47 -12.08
C PRO A 165 2.30 1.11 -11.08
N SER A 166 1.49 0.32 -10.36
CA SER A 166 0.50 0.82 -9.41
C SER A 166 1.18 1.49 -8.22
N THR A 167 2.15 0.79 -7.64
CA THR A 167 2.92 1.25 -6.50
C THR A 167 3.74 2.51 -6.81
N LEU A 168 4.38 2.60 -7.98
CA LEU A 168 5.07 3.83 -8.37
C LEU A 168 4.10 5.01 -8.51
N THR A 169 2.92 4.77 -9.08
CA THR A 169 1.90 5.82 -9.22
C THR A 169 1.35 6.29 -7.89
N LEU A 170 1.04 5.35 -6.98
CA LEU A 170 0.59 5.65 -5.62
C LEU A 170 1.66 6.38 -4.81
N PHE A 171 2.93 5.96 -4.93
CA PHE A 171 4.05 6.61 -4.26
C PHE A 171 4.31 8.02 -4.78
N TYR A 172 4.28 8.23 -6.10
CA TYR A 172 4.37 9.55 -6.69
C TYR A 172 3.27 10.46 -6.15
N CYS A 173 2.02 10.00 -6.13
CA CYS A 173 0.89 10.77 -5.63
C CYS A 173 1.06 11.12 -4.14
N LEU A 174 1.55 10.18 -3.32
CA LEU A 174 1.87 10.42 -1.91
C LEU A 174 2.89 11.56 -1.74
N VAL A 175 4.00 11.54 -2.49
CA VAL A 175 5.05 12.57 -2.40
C VAL A 175 4.51 13.91 -2.91
N ALA A 176 3.80 13.92 -4.04
CA ALA A 176 3.20 15.14 -4.61
C ALA A 176 2.22 15.81 -3.64
N ARG A 177 1.38 15.04 -2.93
CA ARG A 177 0.47 15.57 -1.90
C ARG A 177 1.23 16.19 -0.73
N LYS A 178 2.30 15.55 -0.25
CA LYS A 178 3.15 16.12 0.81
C LYS A 178 3.84 17.41 0.39
N LEU A 179 4.09 17.59 -0.91
CA LEU A 179 4.58 18.83 -1.52
C LEU A 179 3.47 19.84 -1.88
N GLN A 180 2.21 19.53 -1.56
CA GLN A 180 1.04 20.35 -1.89
C GLN A 180 0.89 20.62 -3.41
N LEU A 181 1.39 19.70 -4.24
CA LEU A 181 1.16 19.76 -5.68
C LEU A 181 -0.22 19.16 -6.00
N PRO A 182 -1.02 19.79 -6.87
CA PRO A 182 -2.37 19.32 -7.22
C PRO A 182 -2.30 18.16 -8.23
N ILE A 183 -1.50 17.13 -7.92
CA ILE A 183 -1.30 15.95 -8.76
C ILE A 183 -2.10 14.79 -8.17
N TYR A 184 -3.08 14.30 -8.93
CA TYR A 184 -4.04 13.33 -8.45
C TYR A 184 -4.06 12.08 -9.29
N HIS A 185 -4.40 10.96 -8.65
CA HIS A 185 -4.69 9.72 -9.33
C HIS A 185 -5.97 9.85 -10.15
N LEU A 186 -5.94 9.39 -11.39
CA LEU A 186 -7.10 9.42 -12.27
C LEU A 186 -7.89 8.13 -12.10
N ASN A 187 -9.20 8.20 -11.85
CA ASN A 187 -10.03 7.01 -11.72
C ASN A 187 -10.28 6.38 -13.10
N LEU A 188 -9.28 5.67 -13.60
CA LEU A 188 -9.28 5.13 -14.96
C LEU A 188 -9.02 3.63 -14.96
N LYS A 189 -9.78 2.83 -14.19
CA LYS A 189 -9.66 1.35 -14.14
C LYS A 189 -8.21 0.84 -14.10
N ARG A 190 -7.60 0.56 -15.27
CA ARG A 190 -6.25 0.00 -15.47
C ARG A 190 -5.18 1.03 -15.85
N VAL A 191 -5.52 2.31 -15.97
CA VAL A 191 -4.61 3.38 -16.38
C VAL A 191 -4.05 4.04 -15.14
N LEU A 192 -2.74 3.88 -14.94
CA LEU A 192 -2.02 4.31 -13.75
C LEU A 192 -1.34 5.67 -13.97
N PHE A 193 -2.03 6.56 -14.67
CA PHE A 193 -1.58 7.92 -14.91
C PHE A 193 -2.06 8.85 -13.80
N LEU A 194 -1.30 9.92 -13.59
CA LEU A 194 -1.68 11.03 -12.73
C LEU A 194 -2.07 12.22 -13.60
N GLY A 195 -2.92 13.08 -13.07
CA GLY A 195 -3.27 14.36 -13.68
C GLY A 195 -2.85 15.53 -12.79
N TYR A 196 -2.22 16.53 -13.38
CA TYR A 196 -2.03 17.82 -12.73
C TYR A 196 -3.33 18.62 -12.86
N TYR A 197 -4.04 18.83 -11.76
CA TYR A 197 -5.31 19.54 -11.74
C TYR A 197 -5.10 21.04 -11.62
N ASP A 198 -5.51 21.76 -12.66
CA ASP A 198 -5.52 23.21 -12.70
C ASP A 198 -6.62 23.66 -13.68
N PRO A 199 -7.88 23.78 -13.21
CA PRO A 199 -9.01 24.10 -14.09
C PRO A 199 -8.85 25.43 -14.81
N GLU A 200 -8.27 26.43 -14.15
CA GLU A 200 -8.10 27.77 -14.70
C GLU A 200 -7.03 27.78 -15.78
N MET A 201 -5.84 27.24 -15.51
CA MET A 201 -4.79 27.14 -16.54
C MET A 201 -5.19 26.19 -17.66
N SER A 202 -5.89 25.09 -17.36
CA SER A 202 -6.39 24.16 -18.38
C SER A 202 -7.38 24.86 -19.32
N LYS A 203 -8.30 25.65 -18.76
CA LYS A 203 -9.26 26.44 -19.53
C LYS A 203 -8.57 27.50 -20.40
N GLU A 204 -7.52 28.14 -19.90
CA GLU A 204 -6.72 29.10 -20.67
C GLU A 204 -5.98 28.41 -21.83
N ALA A 205 -5.37 27.25 -21.58
CA ALA A 205 -4.57 26.52 -22.55
C ALA A 205 -5.40 25.77 -23.61
N PHE A 206 -6.55 25.21 -23.24
CA PHE A 206 -7.33 24.28 -24.05
C PHE A 206 -8.79 24.69 -24.28
N GLY A 207 -9.26 25.77 -23.65
CA GLY A 207 -10.63 26.28 -23.79
C GLY A 207 -11.63 25.75 -22.76
N THR A 208 -12.83 26.31 -22.75
CA THR A 208 -13.85 26.13 -21.68
C THR A 208 -14.53 24.77 -21.61
N THR A 209 -14.39 23.94 -22.64
CA THR A 209 -14.96 22.58 -22.69
C THR A 209 -13.93 21.50 -22.38
N SER A 210 -12.72 21.90 -21.95
CA SER A 210 -11.62 20.98 -21.66
C SER A 210 -11.70 20.39 -20.26
N SER A 211 -11.04 19.23 -20.09
CA SER A 211 -10.82 18.60 -18.79
C SER A 211 -10.11 19.58 -17.83
N PRO A 212 -10.37 19.55 -16.52
CA PRO A 212 -9.67 20.38 -15.55
C PRO A 212 -8.20 19.98 -15.32
N ILE A 213 -7.72 18.95 -16.02
CA ILE A 213 -6.33 18.50 -15.99
C ILE A 213 -5.49 19.28 -16.99
N LEU A 214 -4.40 19.90 -16.53
CA LEU A 214 -3.46 20.66 -17.34
C LEU A 214 -2.55 19.74 -18.19
N PHE A 215 -2.03 18.68 -17.58
CA PHE A 215 -1.25 17.63 -18.25
C PHE A 215 -1.29 16.32 -17.43
N TYR A 216 -0.85 15.24 -18.05
CA TYR A 216 -0.83 13.91 -17.45
C TYR A 216 0.61 13.47 -17.20
N ILE A 217 0.81 12.61 -16.20
CA ILE A 217 2.12 12.10 -15.79
C ILE A 217 2.05 10.57 -15.80
N ASN A 218 3.08 9.93 -16.34
CA ASN A 218 3.24 8.47 -16.31
C ASN A 218 4.39 8.03 -15.39
N PRO A 219 4.13 7.71 -14.11
CA PRO A 219 5.16 7.25 -13.18
C PRO A 219 5.87 5.98 -13.64
N ALA A 220 5.19 5.08 -14.35
CA ALA A 220 5.79 3.86 -14.89
C ALA A 220 6.77 4.12 -16.05
N ASN A 221 6.72 5.32 -16.66
CA ASN A 221 7.68 5.78 -17.65
C ASN A 221 8.48 6.99 -17.11
N LYS A 222 9.09 6.82 -15.93
CA LYS A 222 9.93 7.83 -15.27
C LYS A 222 9.28 9.22 -15.14
N GLY A 223 7.97 9.25 -14.93
CA GLY A 223 7.22 10.49 -14.77
C GLY A 223 7.01 11.27 -16.07
N ALA A 224 7.12 10.62 -17.23
CA ALA A 224 6.91 11.27 -18.53
C ALA A 224 5.62 12.12 -18.53
N ILE A 225 5.76 13.39 -18.90
CA ILE A 225 4.67 14.35 -18.95
C ILE A 225 4.08 14.33 -20.36
N ILE A 226 2.78 14.09 -20.46
CA ILE A 226 2.07 14.00 -21.74
C ILE A 226 0.85 14.93 -21.78
N GLY A 227 0.50 15.39 -22.98
CA GLY A 227 -0.66 16.25 -23.22
C GLY A 227 -1.95 15.47 -23.51
N HIS A 228 -3.07 16.19 -23.62
CA HIS A 228 -4.40 15.60 -23.91
C HIS A 228 -4.43 14.71 -25.16
N LYS A 229 -3.83 15.13 -26.27
CA LYS A 229 -3.81 14.34 -27.52
C LYS A 229 -3.15 12.97 -27.35
N GLU A 230 -2.06 12.92 -26.59
CA GLU A 230 -1.33 11.67 -26.32
C GLU A 230 -2.11 10.78 -25.35
N MET A 231 -2.78 11.38 -24.36
CA MET A 231 -3.67 10.68 -23.45
C MET A 231 -4.89 10.09 -24.18
N ASP A 232 -5.54 10.85 -25.04
CA ASP A 232 -6.68 10.40 -25.87
C ASP A 232 -6.26 9.22 -26.77
N TYR A 233 -5.07 9.31 -27.35
CA TYR A 233 -4.50 8.22 -28.13
C TYR A 233 -4.25 6.96 -27.28
N TYR A 234 -3.71 7.12 -26.07
CA TYR A 234 -3.50 6.01 -25.14
C TYR A 234 -4.82 5.32 -24.76
N LEU A 235 -5.85 6.09 -24.40
CA LEU A 235 -7.15 5.59 -23.97
C LEU A 235 -7.90 4.88 -25.09
N SER A 236 -7.94 5.47 -26.29
CA SER A 236 -8.59 4.87 -27.45
C SER A 236 -7.98 3.51 -27.82
N ARG A 237 -6.65 3.37 -27.70
CA ARG A 237 -5.97 2.08 -27.90
C ARG A 237 -6.34 1.03 -26.86
N GLN A 238 -6.60 1.44 -25.63
CA GLN A 238 -7.00 0.56 -24.54
C GLN A 238 -8.52 0.31 -24.49
N GLN A 239 -9.30 0.93 -25.40
CA GLN A 239 -10.76 0.93 -25.38
C GLN A 239 -11.33 1.42 -24.04
N LEU A 240 -10.68 2.45 -23.48
CA LEU A 240 -11.08 3.09 -22.24
C LEU A 240 -11.59 4.50 -22.53
N GLU A 241 -12.55 4.93 -21.72
CA GLU A 241 -13.01 6.32 -21.72
C GLU A 241 -12.43 7.04 -20.50
N MET A 242 -12.19 8.34 -20.63
CA MET A 242 -11.86 9.16 -19.46
C MET A 242 -13.03 9.14 -18.50
N GLY A 243 -12.81 8.63 -17.29
CA GLY A 243 -13.69 8.90 -16.17
C GLY A 243 -13.71 10.40 -15.88
N SER A 244 -14.88 10.94 -15.53
CA SER A 244 -15.03 12.34 -15.11
C SER A 244 -14.41 12.64 -13.74
N ASP A 245 -14.03 11.60 -13.00
CA ASP A 245 -13.81 11.69 -11.57
C ASP A 245 -12.30 11.71 -11.26
N ILE A 246 -11.83 12.89 -10.87
CA ILE A 246 -10.58 13.04 -10.16
C ILE A 246 -10.85 12.59 -8.74
N MET A 247 -10.19 11.51 -8.32
CA MET A 247 -10.44 10.92 -7.01
C MET A 247 -9.27 11.17 -6.07
N MET A 248 -9.55 11.86 -4.99
CA MET A 248 -8.65 12.07 -3.86
C MET A 248 -9.22 11.39 -2.62
N ASP A 249 -9.38 10.07 -2.71
CA ASP A 249 -9.78 9.27 -1.55
C ASP A 249 -8.67 8.28 -1.21
N ASP A 250 -8.13 8.42 -0.01
CA ASP A 250 -7.07 7.55 0.51
C ASP A 250 -7.57 6.11 0.66
N ARG A 251 -8.87 5.91 0.92
CA ARG A 251 -9.51 4.58 0.93
C ARG A 251 -9.48 3.94 -0.45
N PHE A 252 -9.76 4.71 -1.49
CA PHE A 252 -9.68 4.22 -2.87
C PHE A 252 -8.25 3.90 -3.30
N CYS A 253 -7.30 4.76 -2.96
CA CYS A 253 -5.89 4.49 -3.24
C CYS A 253 -5.45 3.19 -2.56
N LEU A 254 -5.85 2.99 -1.30
CA LEU A 254 -5.54 1.77 -0.55
C LEU A 254 -6.25 0.54 -1.12
N LYS A 255 -7.50 0.68 -1.58
CA LYS A 255 -8.21 -0.38 -2.30
C LYS A 255 -7.47 -0.83 -3.54
N GLY A 256 -7.01 0.11 -4.37
CA GLY A 256 -6.22 -0.20 -5.57
C GLY A 256 -4.91 -0.93 -5.23
N LEU A 257 -4.27 -0.56 -4.12
CA LEU A 257 -3.10 -1.27 -3.62
C LEU A 257 -3.42 -2.72 -3.21
N ILE A 258 -4.51 -2.92 -2.45
CA ILE A 258 -4.95 -4.27 -2.03
C ILE A 258 -5.30 -5.12 -3.25
N GLU A 259 -6.00 -4.57 -4.24
CA GLU A 259 -6.31 -5.28 -5.49
C GLU A 259 -5.04 -5.68 -6.26
N SER A 260 -4.03 -4.80 -6.31
CA SER A 260 -2.73 -5.12 -6.91
C SER A 260 -1.99 -6.23 -6.15
N LEU A 261 -2.10 -6.27 -4.82
CA LEU A 261 -1.56 -7.36 -4.00
C LEU A 261 -2.30 -8.68 -4.27
N GLN A 262 -3.64 -8.65 -4.36
CA GLN A 262 -4.45 -9.82 -4.66
C GLN A 262 -4.06 -10.43 -6.00
N ASP A 263 -3.88 -9.60 -7.04
CA ASP A 263 -3.46 -10.08 -8.36
C ASP A 263 -2.06 -10.71 -8.33
N SER A 264 -1.14 -10.14 -7.55
CA SER A 264 0.22 -10.68 -7.37
C SER A 264 0.19 -12.03 -6.65
N TYR A 265 -0.58 -12.17 -5.57
CA TYR A 265 -0.69 -13.45 -4.84
C TYR A 265 -1.49 -14.52 -5.59
N ARG A 266 -2.47 -14.14 -6.42
CA ARG A 266 -3.14 -15.07 -7.35
C ARG A 266 -2.15 -15.66 -8.34
N ALA A 267 -1.19 -14.88 -8.83
CA ALA A 267 -0.17 -15.37 -9.73
C ALA A 267 0.80 -16.35 -9.05
N THR A 268 1.03 -16.24 -7.74
CA THR A 268 1.88 -17.16 -6.97
C THR A 268 1.13 -18.34 -6.35
N GLY A 269 -0.20 -18.33 -6.34
CA GLY A 269 -1.05 -19.39 -5.77
C GLY A 269 -1.17 -19.35 -4.23
N ASP A 270 -0.95 -18.19 -3.61
CA ASP A 270 -1.05 -18.04 -2.15
C ASP A 270 -2.50 -17.72 -1.71
N GLU A 271 -3.30 -18.77 -1.57
CA GLU A 271 -4.72 -18.68 -1.20
C GLU A 271 -4.95 -18.13 0.22
N GLU A 272 -4.00 -18.30 1.15
CA GLU A 272 -4.12 -17.78 2.50
C GLU A 272 -4.01 -16.25 2.51
N LYS A 273 -3.00 -15.70 1.82
CA LYS A 273 -2.84 -14.26 1.68
C LYS A 273 -4.02 -13.63 0.94
N ILE A 274 -4.56 -14.29 -0.09
CA ILE A 274 -5.74 -13.79 -0.80
C ILE A 274 -6.93 -13.62 0.15
N LYS A 275 -7.23 -14.62 0.98
CA LYS A 275 -8.33 -14.55 1.98
C LYS A 275 -8.11 -13.42 2.98
N GLN A 276 -6.87 -13.24 3.45
CA GLN A 276 -6.51 -12.12 4.32
C GLN A 276 -6.81 -10.77 3.64
N LEU A 277 -6.41 -10.63 2.36
CA LEU A 277 -6.63 -9.41 1.60
C LEU A 277 -8.11 -9.16 1.27
N ASP A 278 -8.92 -10.20 1.05
CA ASP A 278 -10.37 -10.06 0.88
C ASP A 278 -11.02 -9.44 2.12
N VAL A 279 -10.65 -9.91 3.32
CA VAL A 279 -11.13 -9.32 4.58
C VAL A 279 -10.71 -7.85 4.71
N LEU A 280 -9.46 -7.50 4.38
CA LEU A 280 -9.00 -6.11 4.44
C LEU A 280 -9.72 -5.22 3.42
N LYS A 281 -10.00 -5.76 2.23
CA LYS A 281 -10.76 -5.06 1.19
C LYS A 281 -12.19 -4.79 1.66
N GLU A 282 -12.85 -5.76 2.28
CA GLU A 282 -14.18 -5.59 2.86
C GLU A 282 -14.20 -4.45 3.88
N ILE A 283 -13.21 -4.41 4.79
CA ILE A 283 -13.08 -3.35 5.82
C ILE A 283 -13.08 -1.94 5.22
N ILE A 284 -12.40 -1.72 4.09
CA ILE A 284 -12.29 -0.39 3.46
C ILE A 284 -13.41 -0.08 2.46
N THR A 285 -14.28 -1.05 2.17
CA THR A 285 -15.44 -0.87 1.29
C THR A 285 -16.78 -0.84 2.02
N ALA A 286 -16.78 -1.16 3.31
CA ALA A 286 -17.93 -1.04 4.21
C ALA A 286 -18.16 0.42 4.62
#